data_AF-A0A838PFJ4-F1
#
_entry.id   AF-A0A838PFJ4-F1
#
_cell.length_a   1.000
_cell.length_b   1.000
_cell.length_c   1.000
_cell.angle_alpha   90.00
_cell.angle_beta   90.00
_cell.angle_gamma   90.00
#
_symmetry.space_group_name_H-M   'P 1'
#
loop_
_entity.id
_entity.type
_entity.pdbx_description
1 polymer ?
#
loop_
_entity_poly.entity_id
_entity_poly.type
_entity_poly.pdbx_seq_one_letter_code
_entity_poly.pdbx_strand_id
1 'polypeptide(L)' 'MTFEKLIDLKLASGMSAPHRLKDLADVQELIKIRQLQPEFAEQLDPYVRGKFFELYDTIKQNPKD' A
#
# COMPACT_ATOMS: atom_id res chain seq x y z
N MET A 1 -4.94 -14.37 9.83
CA MET A 1 -4.17 -13.37 9.06
C MET A 1 -4.80 -12.02 9.31
N THR A 2 -4.03 -11.01 9.71
CA THR A 2 -4.55 -9.65 9.99
C THR A 2 -4.54 -8.79 8.73
N PHE A 3 -5.21 -7.63 8.76
CA PHE A 3 -5.30 -6.74 7.61
C PHE A 3 -3.95 -6.08 7.30
N GLU A 4 -3.23 -5.65 8.33
CA GLU A 4 -1.87 -5.09 8.25
C GLU A 4 -0.94 -6.10 7.57
N LYS A 5 -1.06 -7.38 7.94
CA LYS A 5 -0.24 -8.44 7.35
C LYS A 5 -0.56 -8.69 5.87
N LEU A 6 -1.80 -8.48 5.44
CA LEU A 6 -2.17 -8.55 4.02
C LEU A 6 -1.50 -7.42 3.23
N ILE A 7 -1.52 -6.21 3.77
CA ILE A 7 -0.89 -5.04 3.15
C ILE A 7 0.62 -5.22 3.08
N ASP A 8 1.28 -5.70 4.14
CA ASP A 8 2.71 -6.04 4.14
C ASP A 8 3.05 -6.99 3.00
N LEU A 9 2.28 -8.07 2.84
CA LEU A 9 2.57 -9.09 1.84
C LEU A 9 2.42 -8.55 0.42
N LYS A 10 1.37 -7.75 0.16
CA LYS A 10 1.14 -7.13 -1.16
C LYS A 10 2.20 -6.07 -1.50
N LEU A 11 2.59 -5.25 -0.53
CA LEU A 11 3.65 -4.27 -0.73
C LEU A 11 4.98 -4.98 -1.00
N ALA A 12 5.37 -5.93 -0.15
CA ALA A 12 6.61 -6.67 -0.32
C ALA A 12 6.64 -7.45 -1.65
N SER A 13 5.52 -8.07 -2.05
CA SER A 13 5.42 -8.83 -3.31
C SER A 13 5.53 -7.93 -4.54
N GLY A 14 4.89 -6.76 -4.52
CA GLY A 14 4.92 -5.78 -5.61
C GLY A 14 6.23 -4.99 -5.70
N MET A 15 6.92 -4.77 -4.58
CA MET A 15 8.24 -4.12 -4.54
C MET A 15 9.36 -5.03 -5.09
N SER A 16 9.25 -6.34 -4.88
CA SER A 16 10.33 -7.30 -5.17
C SER A 16 10.17 -8.05 -6.50
N ALA A 17 8.96 -8.10 -7.07
CA ALA A 17 8.68 -8.89 -8.26
C ALA A 17 7.99 -8.04 -9.34
N PRO A 18 8.68 -7.73 -10.46
CA PRO A 18 8.11 -6.91 -11.54
C PRO A 18 6.82 -7.47 -12.15
N HIS A 19 6.60 -8.78 -12.11
CA HIS A 19 5.36 -9.42 -12.59
C HIS A 19 4.19 -9.29 -11.61
N ARG A 20 4.41 -8.71 -10.41
CA ARG A 20 3.40 -8.51 -9.36
C ARG A 20 3.04 -7.05 -9.12
N LEU A 21 3.25 -6.17 -10.10
CA LEU A 21 2.86 -4.76 -10.00
C LEU A 21 1.37 -4.56 -9.65
N LYS A 22 0.50 -5.49 -10.04
CA LYS A 22 -0.92 -5.50 -9.65
C LYS A 22 -1.11 -5.48 -8.13
N ASP A 23 -0.21 -6.07 -7.34
CA ASP A 23 -0.33 -6.03 -5.88
C ASP A 23 -0.22 -4.60 -5.32
N LEU A 24 0.58 -3.72 -5.95
CA LEU A 24 0.64 -2.31 -5.56
C LEU A 24 -0.64 -1.58 -5.93
N ALA A 25 -1.24 -1.89 -7.09
CA ALA A 25 -2.55 -1.34 -7.48
C ALA A 25 -3.65 -1.77 -6.50
N ASP A 26 -3.67 -3.05 -6.12
CA ASP A 26 -4.61 -3.57 -5.11
C ASP A 26 -4.45 -2.84 -3.77
N VAL A 27 -3.22 -2.51 -3.34
CA VAL A 27 -2.98 -1.71 -2.13
C VAL A 27 -3.52 -0.29 -2.28
N GLN A 28 -3.34 0.35 -3.44
CA GLN A 28 -3.92 1.68 -3.70
C GLN A 28 -5.45 1.67 -3.60
N GLU A 29 -6.12 0.67 -4.16
CA GLU A 29 -7.56 0.49 -4.04
C GLU A 29 -7.99 0.29 -2.57
N LEU A 30 -7.24 -0.52 -1.81
CA LEU A 30 -7.51 -0.73 -0.39
C LEU A 30 -7.35 0.56 0.42
N ILE A 31 -6.34 1.40 0.12
CA ILE A 31 -6.19 2.71 0.74
C ILE A 31 -7.43 3.57 0.49
N LYS A 32 -7.93 3.63 -0.76
CA LYS A 32 -9.13 4.40 -1.13
C LYS A 32 -10.39 3.87 -0.44
N ILE A 33 -10.68 2.58 -0.57
CA ILE A 33 -11.93 1.96 -0.09
C ILE A 33 -12.00 1.95 1.44
N ARG A 34 -10.87 1.74 2.13
CA ARG A 34 -10.80 1.73 3.59
C ARG A 34 -10.46 3.09 4.19
N GLN A 35 -10.27 4.12 3.36
CA GLN A 35 -9.88 5.47 3.77
C GLN A 35 -8.69 5.46 4.74
N LEU A 36 -7.69 4.62 4.43
CA LEU A 36 -6.52 4.46 5.30
C LEU A 36 -5.79 5.80 5.41
N GLN A 37 -5.40 6.15 6.63
CA GLN A 37 -4.64 7.36 6.92
C GLN A 37 -3.12 7.04 6.87
N PRO A 38 -2.24 8.04 6.66
CA PRO A 38 -0.80 7.78 6.55
C PRO A 38 -0.21 7.14 7.82
N GLU A 39 -0.80 7.38 8.99
CA GLU A 39 -0.42 6.78 10.27
C GLU A 39 -0.60 5.25 10.28
N PHE A 40 -1.42 4.69 9.38
CA PHE A 40 -1.55 3.24 9.24
C PHE A 40 -0.20 2.56 8.95
N ALA A 41 0.74 3.27 8.32
CA ALA A 41 2.09 2.77 8.08
C ALA A 41 2.84 2.37 9.37
N GLU A 42 2.48 2.93 10.52
CA GLU A 42 3.09 2.57 11.82
C GLU A 42 2.83 1.10 12.20
N GLN A 43 1.76 0.52 11.67
CA GLN A 43 1.37 -0.88 11.90
C GLN A 43 2.00 -1.85 10.89
N LEU A 44 2.63 -1.32 9.84
CA LEU A 44 3.28 -2.11 8.79
C LEU A 44 4.74 -2.39 9.11
N ASP A 45 5.29 -3.41 8.45
CA ASP A 45 6.72 -3.72 8.52
C ASP A 45 7.56 -2.52 8.04
N PRO A 46 8.64 -2.11 8.76
CA PRO A 46 9.48 -0.99 8.38
C PRO A 46 9.99 -1.03 6.93
N TYR A 47 10.20 -2.23 6.37
CA TYR A 47 10.64 -2.42 4.99
C TYR A 47 9.66 -1.86 3.96
N VAL A 48 8.34 -1.91 4.23
CA VAL A 48 7.30 -1.54 3.25
C VAL A 48 6.72 -0.14 3.45
N ARG A 49 6.98 0.52 4.58
CA ARG A 49 6.40 1.83 4.93
C ARG A 49 6.65 2.90 3.88
N GLY A 50 7.89 2.98 3.38
CA GLY A 50 8.26 3.95 2.35
C GLY A 50 7.37 3.81 1.11
N LYS A 51 7.14 2.58 0.64
CA LYS A 51 6.26 2.33 -0.50
C LYS A 51 4.81 2.68 -0.18
N PHE A 52 4.32 2.38 1.01
CA PHE A 52 2.97 2.77 1.42
C PHE A 52 2.76 4.29 1.35
N PHE A 53 3.71 5.08 1.85
CA PHE A 53 3.64 6.54 1.76
C PHE A 53 3.64 7.04 0.31
N GLU A 54 4.50 6.49 -0.56
CA GLU A 54 4.51 6.86 -1.99
C GLU A 54 3.14 6.61 -2.65
N LEU A 55 2.52 5.45 -2.37
CA LEU A 55 1.20 5.11 -2.90
C LEU A 55 0.12 6.04 -2.34
N TYR A 56 0.16 6.33 -1.04
CA TYR A 56 -0.77 7.24 -0.37
C TYR A 56 -0.69 8.65 -0.96
N ASP A 57 0.52 9.19 -1.13
CA ASP A 57 0.75 10.51 -1.70
C ASP A 57 0.29 10.58 -3.17
N THR A 58 0.51 9.51 -3.95
CA THR A 58 0.03 9.42 -5.33
C THR A 58 -1.50 9.53 -5.41
N ILE A 59 -2.21 8.80 -4.54
CA ILE A 59 -3.67 8.84 -4.45
C ILE A 59 -4.16 10.24 -4.04
N LYS A 60 -3.50 10.85 -3.05
CA LYS A 60 -3.86 12.18 -2.56
C LYS A 60 -3.67 13.25 -3.63
N GLN A 61 -2.61 13.13 -4.44
CA GLN A 61 -2.32 14.05 -5.54
C GLN A 61 -3.22 13.83 -6.76
N ASN A 62 -3.71 12.59 -6.97
CA ASN A 62 -4.61 12.26 -8.07
C ASN A 62 -5.91 11.57 -7.59
N PRO A 63 -6.87 12.34 -7.02
CA PRO A 63 -8.11 11.79 -6.47
C PRO A 63 -9.11 11.28 -7.53
N LYS A 64 -8.78 11.34 -8.83
CA LYS A 64 -9.68 10.96 -9.94
C LYS A 64 -9.41 9.57 -10.54
N ASP A 65 -8.42 8.84 -10.05
CA ASP A 65 -8.20 7.42 -10.39
C ASP A 65 -9.14 6.50 -9.61
#